data_AF-A0A2D7ZBU4-F1
#
_entry.id   AF-A0A2D7ZBU4-F1
#
_cell.length_a   1.000
_cell.length_b   1.000
_cell.length_c   1.000
_cell.angle_alpha   90.00
_cell.angle_beta   90.00
_cell.angle_gamma   90.00
#
_symmetry.space_group_name_H-M   'P 1'
#
loop_
_entity.id
_entity.type
_entity.pdbx_description
1 polymer ?
#
loop_
_entity_poly.entity_id
_entity_poly.type
_entity_poly.pdbx_seq_one_letter_code
_entity_poly.pdbx_strand_id
1 'polypeptide(L)' 'DSGLRSGEDLVKAYALGANFAFMGRPWSMAYAANNRHGIDNYIKYLCKETSVAMAMIGRRNIEEICFDDILWN' A
#
# COMPACT_ATOMS: atom_id res chain seq x y z
N ASP A 1 -9.60 -0.99 5.90
CA ASP A 1 -10.50 -0.26 5.00
C ASP A 1 -10.77 1.18 5.46
N SER A 2 -10.43 1.57 6.69
CA SER A 2 -10.66 2.93 7.22
C SER A 2 -9.83 4.07 6.57
N GLY A 3 -9.38 3.94 5.32
CA GLY A 3 -8.75 5.04 4.57
C GLY A 3 -7.41 4.76 3.91
N LEU A 4 -7.03 3.51 3.62
CA LEU A 4 -5.79 3.20 2.89
C LEU A 4 -5.79 3.87 1.50
N ARG A 5 -4.72 4.60 1.17
CA ARG A 5 -4.56 5.34 -0.09
C ARG A 5 -3.23 5.11 -0.80
N SER A 6 -2.18 4.75 -0.08
CA SER A 6 -0.81 4.69 -0.61
C SER A 6 -0.12 3.37 -0.28
N GLY A 7 1.05 3.18 -0.90
CA GLY A 7 1.94 2.06 -0.56
C GLY A 7 2.46 2.09 0.88
N GLU A 8 2.64 3.28 1.47
CA GLU A 8 3.04 3.41 2.88
C GLU A 8 1.95 2.92 3.83
N ASP A 9 0.68 3.17 3.51
CA ASP A 9 -0.43 2.68 4.31
C ASP A 9 -0.47 1.14 4.33
N LEU A 10 -0.11 0.50 3.22
CA LEU A 10 0.02 -0.96 3.14
C LEU A 10 1.19 -1.48 4.00
N VAL A 11 2.34 -0.83 3.93
CA VAL A 11 3.50 -1.17 4.79
C VAL A 11 3.12 -1.07 6.27
N LYS A 12 2.47 0.03 6.67
CA LYS A 12 2.00 0.23 8.05
C LYS A 12 0.97 -0.82 8.47
N ALA A 13 -0.01 -1.10 7.61
CA ALA A 13 -1.02 -2.11 7.92
C ALA A 13 -0.37 -3.50 8.13
N TYR A 14 0.58 -3.87 7.27
CA TYR A 14 1.31 -5.13 7.39
C TYR A 14 2.17 -5.19 8.65
N ALA A 15 2.93 -4.12 8.93
CA ALA A 15 3.74 -4.01 10.16
C ALA A 15 2.90 -4.14 11.44
N LEU A 16 1.64 -3.68 11.41
CA LEU A 16 0.68 -3.80 12.50
C LEU A 16 -0.05 -5.16 12.55
N GLY A 17 0.36 -6.12 11.72
CA GLY A 17 -0.10 -7.51 11.76
C GLY A 17 -1.20 -7.86 10.75
N ALA A 18 -1.53 -6.99 9.80
CA ALA A 18 -2.51 -7.33 8.76
C ALA A 18 -1.93 -8.30 7.73
N ASN A 19 -2.60 -9.43 7.50
CA ASN A 19 -2.27 -10.31 6.37
C ASN A 19 -2.90 -9.83 5.05
N PHE A 20 -3.99 -9.07 5.14
CA PHE A 20 -4.73 -8.54 3.98
C PHE A 20 -5.28 -7.15 4.27
N ALA A 21 -5.39 -6.34 3.23
CA ALA A 21 -5.98 -5.01 3.28
C ALA A 21 -6.90 -4.78 2.08
N PHE A 22 -8.00 -4.06 2.31
CA PHE A 22 -8.98 -3.72 1.28
C PHE A 22 -8.95 -2.22 1.00
N MET A 23 -9.05 -1.85 -0.29
CA MET A 23 -9.17 -0.47 -0.75
C MET A 23 -10.48 -0.28 -1.51
N GLY A 24 -11.37 0.55 -0.96
CA GLY A 24 -12.63 0.91 -1.62
C GLY A 24 -12.48 2.11 -2.56
N ARG A 25 -12.55 3.33 -2.01
CA ARG A 25 -12.65 4.58 -2.78
C ARG A 25 -11.60 4.74 -3.89
N PRO A 26 -10.29 4.47 -3.67
CA PRO A 26 -9.30 4.59 -4.73
C PRO A 26 -9.58 3.70 -5.94
N TRP A 27 -10.12 2.50 -5.72
CA TRP A 27 -10.52 1.58 -6.78
C TRP A 27 -11.62 2.17 -7.66
N SER A 28 -12.70 2.66 -7.05
CA SER A 28 -13.80 3.29 -7.78
C SER A 28 -13.36 4.55 -8.54
N MET A 29 -12.46 5.35 -7.95
CA MET A 29 -11.91 6.55 -8.60
C MET A 29 -11.03 6.19 -9.80
N ALA A 30 -10.17 5.17 -9.67
CA ALA A 30 -9.34 4.69 -10.77
C ALA A 30 -10.21 4.12 -11.92
N TYR A 31 -11.27 3.39 -11.59
CA TYR A 31 -12.23 2.92 -12.60
C TYR A 31 -12.95 4.09 -13.29
N ALA A 32 -13.43 5.09 -12.54
CA ALA A 32 -14.08 6.25 -13.13
C ALA A 32 -13.13 7.06 -14.05
N ALA A 33 -11.84 7.07 -13.73
CA ALA A 33 -10.84 7.82 -14.50
C ALA A 33 -10.50 7.18 -15.86
N ASN A 34 -10.38 5.86 -15.93
CA ASN A 34 -10.00 5.18 -17.18
C ASN A 34 -10.46 3.71 -17.26
N ASN A 35 -11.66 3.43 -16.76
CA ASN A 35 -12.26 2.09 -16.69
C ASN A 35 -11.24 1.07 -16.15
N ARG A 36 -11.16 -0.10 -16.80
CA ARG A 36 -10.22 -1.17 -16.42
C ARG A 36 -8.75 -0.74 -16.50
N HIS A 37 -8.36 0.09 -17.46
CA HIS A 37 -6.98 0.56 -17.57
C HIS A 37 -6.58 1.44 -16.40
N GLY A 38 -7.52 2.22 -15.86
CA GLY A 38 -7.30 3.00 -14.65
C GLY A 38 -7.02 2.12 -13.44
N ILE A 39 -7.77 1.02 -13.30
CA ILE A 39 -7.52 0.00 -12.29
C ILE A 39 -6.12 -0.63 -12.44
N ASP A 40 -5.78 -1.09 -13.65
CA ASP A 40 -4.49 -1.73 -13.93
C ASP A 40 -3.31 -0.79 -13.61
N ASN A 41 -3.45 0.49 -13.95
CA ASN A 41 -2.45 1.51 -13.65
C ASN A 41 -2.36 1.79 -12.16
N TYR A 42 -3.50 1.84 -11.45
CA TYR A 42 -3.53 2.05 -10.01
C TYR A 42 -2.83 0.92 -9.24
N ILE A 43 -3.06 -0.34 -9.63
CA ILE A 43 -2.35 -1.50 -9.04
C ILE A 43 -0.83 -1.36 -9.24
N LYS A 44 -0.38 -1.07 -10.47
CA LYS A 44 1.05 -0.91 -10.76
C LYS A 44 1.68 0.23 -9.95
N TYR A 45 0.97 1.36 -9.87
CA TYR A 45 1.40 2.51 -9.09
C TYR A 45 1.52 2.16 -7.61
N LEU A 46 0.51 1.51 -7.04
CA LEU A 46 0.51 1.11 -5.64
C LEU A 46 1.64 0.12 -5.31
N CYS A 47 1.86 -0.89 -6.16
CA CYS A 47 3.00 -1.80 -5.99
C CYS A 47 4.34 -1.04 -6.02
N LYS A 48 4.46 -0.03 -6.90
CA LYS A 48 5.67 0.80 -6.98
C LYS A 48 5.85 1.64 -5.72
N GLU A 49 4.79 2.28 -5.22
CA GLU A 49 4.83 3.03 -3.95
C GLU A 49 5.21 2.13 -2.78
N THR A 50 4.62 0.93 -2.66
CA THR A 50 4.95 -0.01 -1.59
C THR A 50 6.43 -0.40 -1.66
N SER A 51 6.95 -0.68 -2.86
CA SER A 51 8.38 -0.98 -3.05
C SER A 51 9.28 0.20 -2.67
N VAL A 52 8.88 1.43 -2.99
CA VAL A 52 9.62 2.65 -2.59
C VAL A 52 9.58 2.84 -1.08
N ALA A 53 8.42 2.67 -0.45
CA ALA A 53 8.27 2.78 1.00
C ALA A 53 9.16 1.76 1.74
N MET A 54 9.16 0.50 1.29
CA MET A 54 10.05 -0.53 1.81
C MET A 54 11.54 -0.18 1.64
N ALA A 55 11.92 0.34 0.47
CA ALA A 55 13.29 0.76 0.23
C ALA A 55 13.74 1.91 1.16
N MET A 56 12.83 2.83 1.49
CA MET A 56 13.11 3.94 2.41
C MET A 56 13.35 3.48 3.85
N ILE A 57 12.72 2.37 4.27
CA ILE A 57 12.95 1.76 5.60
C ILE A 57 13.98 0.62 5.57
N GLY A 58 14.69 0.44 4.45
CA GLY A 58 15.76 -0.55 4.32
C GLY A 58 15.28 -2.01 4.30
N ARG A 59 14.01 -2.26 3.94
CA ARG A 59 13.45 -3.61 3.81
C ARG A 59 13.44 -4.04 2.35
N ARG A 60 14.01 -5.21 2.07
CA ARG A 60 14.04 -5.78 0.70
C ARG A 60 12.83 -6.68 0.45
N ASN A 61 12.41 -7.42 1.45
CA ASN A 61 11.31 -8.38 1.38
C ASN A 61 10.19 -7.96 2.35
N ILE A 62 8.94 -8.29 2.02
CA ILE A 62 7.77 -7.86 2.81
C ILE A 62 7.79 -8.52 4.19
N GLU A 63 8.35 -9.73 4.29
CA GLU A 63 8.51 -10.50 5.52
C GLU A 63 9.51 -9.87 6.51
N GLU A 64 10.36 -8.94 6.04
CA GLU A 64 11.29 -8.21 6.89
C GLU A 64 10.62 -7.02 7.61
N ILE A 65 9.42 -6.62 7.18
CA ILE A 65 8.67 -5.52 7.79
C ILE A 65 8.16 -5.97 9.17
N CYS A 66 8.43 -5.17 10.20
CA CYS A 66 8.00 -5.46 11.56
C CYS A 66 7.50 -4.21 12.29
N PHE A 67 6.97 -4.42 13.51
CA PHE A 67 6.44 -3.33 14.34
C PHE A 67 7.47 -2.23 14.63
N ASP A 68 8.77 -2.56 14.71
CA ASP A 68 9.85 -1.59 14.95
C ASP A 68 10.03 -0.58 13.80
N ASP A 69 9.51 -0.89 12.61
CA ASP A 69 9.49 0.04 11.48
C ASP A 69 8.44 1.17 11.66
N ILE A 70 7.59 1.08 12.70
CA ILE A 70 6.52 2.04 12.99
C ILE A 70 6.91 2.94 14.16
N LEU A 71 7.08 4.22 13.87
CA LEU A 71 7.24 5.27 14.88
C LEU A 71 5.87 5.79 15.29
N TRP A 72 5.49 5.51 16.53
CA TRP A 72 4.35 6.15 17.19
C TRP A 72 4.87 7.33 18.02
N ASN A 73 4.42 8.53 17.68
CA ASN A 73 4.67 9.75 18.44
C ASN A 73 3.44 10.09 19.29
#